data_AF-A0A4P7WXQ5-F1
#
_entry.id   AF-A0A4P7WXQ5-F1
#
_cell.length_a   1.000
_cell.length_b   1.000
_cell.length_c   1.000
_cell.angle_alpha   90.00
_cell.angle_beta   90.00
_cell.angle_gamma   90.00
#
_symmetry.space_group_name_H-M   'P 1'
#
loop_
_entity.id
_entity.type
_entity.pdbx_description
1 polymer ?
#
loop_
_entity_poly.entity_id
_entity_poly.type
_entity_poly.pdbx_seq_one_letter_code
_entity_poly.pdbx_strand_id
1 'polypeptide(L)' 'MPLYITNTFSQEVINHNFYQAYYPNKTPDQTGYYNKGKKEGTWKSYDTAGKLINETEYNNGTPVD' A
#
# COMPACT_ATOMS: atom_id res chain seq x y z
N MET A 1 4.14 19.37 -27.58
CA MET A 1 4.55 19.49 -26.16
C MET A 1 3.97 18.30 -25.44
N PRO A 2 4.75 17.28 -25.04
CA PRO A 2 4.18 16.08 -24.43
C PRO A 2 3.85 16.38 -22.96
N LEU A 3 2.61 16.08 -22.60
CA LEU A 3 2.04 16.20 -21.27
C LEU A 3 2.66 15.10 -20.38
N TYR A 4 3.24 15.47 -19.24
CA TYR A 4 3.73 14.49 -18.27
C TYR A 4 2.56 13.60 -17.85
N ILE A 5 2.71 12.30 -18.07
CA ILE A 5 1.78 11.30 -17.57
C ILE A 5 1.99 11.30 -16.05
N THR A 6 1.27 12.16 -15.33
CA THR A 6 1.24 12.11 -13.87
C THR A 6 0.57 10.80 -13.53
N ASN A 7 1.41 9.86 -13.12
CA ASN A 7 1.08 8.51 -12.71
C ASN A 7 -0.30 8.50 -12.05
N THR A 8 -1.23 7.84 -12.74
CA THR A 8 -2.67 7.88 -12.54
C THR A 8 -3.05 7.60 -11.09
N PHE A 9 -3.15 8.65 -10.26
CA PHE A 9 -3.82 8.64 -8.95
C PHE A 9 -5.35 8.63 -9.10
N SER A 10 -5.87 7.99 -10.16
CA SER A 10 -7.30 7.89 -10.45
C SER A 10 -7.71 6.43 -10.57
N GLN A 11 -7.34 5.63 -9.59
CA GLN A 11 -8.38 4.77 -9.07
C GLN A 11 -8.72 5.33 -7.70
N GLU A 12 -9.89 5.96 -7.63
CA GLU A 12 -10.77 5.79 -6.48
C GLU A 12 -10.92 4.29 -6.24
N VAL A 13 -9.89 3.68 -5.65
CA VAL A 13 -9.96 2.33 -5.15
C VAL A 13 -10.78 2.49 -3.88
N ILE A 14 -12.10 2.55 -4.04
CA ILE A 14 -13.05 2.23 -2.98
C ILE A 14 -12.94 0.71 -2.72
N ASN A 15 -11.71 0.22 -2.48
CA ASN A 15 -11.54 -1.08 -1.88
C ASN A 15 -11.89 -0.84 -0.43
N HIS A 16 -13.08 -1.29 -0.04
CA HIS A 16 -13.50 -1.38 1.37
C HIS A 16 -12.48 -2.16 2.24
N ASN A 17 -11.47 -2.76 1.61
CA ASN A 17 -10.40 -3.50 2.24
C ASN A 17 -9.01 -2.86 2.08
N PHE A 18 -8.89 -1.64 1.55
CA PHE A 18 -7.60 -0.93 1.58
C PHE A 18 -7.27 -0.56 3.03
N TYR A 19 -6.05 -0.87 3.43
CA TYR A 19 -5.54 -0.59 4.76
C TYR A 19 -4.35 0.35 4.66
N GLN A 20 -4.34 1.34 5.54
CA GLN A 20 -3.24 2.26 5.70
C GLN A 20 -3.01 2.55 7.18
N ALA A 21 -1.82 2.20 7.67
CA ALA A 21 -1.31 2.58 8.98
C ALA A 21 -0.42 3.81 8.85
N TYR A 22 -0.38 4.63 9.90
CA TYR A 22 0.47 5.80 9.99
C TYR A 22 1.22 5.80 11.32
N TYR A 23 2.45 6.31 11.28
CA TYR A 23 3.22 6.67 12.46
C TYR A 23 2.59 7.87 13.21
N PRO A 24 3.00 8.14 14.47
CA PRO A 24 2.52 9.30 15.22
C PRO A 24 2.75 10.65 14.51
N ASN A 25 3.77 10.73 13.65
CA ASN A 25 4.08 11.90 12.83
C ASN A 25 3.21 12.02 11.57
N LYS A 26 2.19 11.17 11.40
CA LYS A 26 1.28 11.09 10.25
C LYS A 26 1.94 10.61 8.94
N THR A 27 3.18 10.15 8.98
CA THR A 27 3.82 9.48 7.84
C THR A 27 3.23 8.09 7.69
N PRO A 28 2.94 7.60 6.46
CA PRO A 28 2.50 6.23 6.27
C PRO A 28 3.54 5.26 6.84
N ASP A 29 3.08 4.28 7.60
CA ASP A 29 3.87 3.18 8.15
C ASP A 29 3.70 1.93 7.28
N GLN A 30 2.46 1.61 6.92
CA GLN A 30 2.15 0.45 6.11
C GLN A 30 0.93 0.70 5.23
N THR A 31 0.95 0.21 3.99
CA THR A 31 -0.20 0.22 3.08
C THR A 31 -0.38 -1.15 2.45
N GLY A 32 -1.63 -1.51 2.15
CA GLY A 32 -1.93 -2.77 1.47
C GLY A 32 -3.42 -3.04 1.41
N TYR A 33 -3.78 -4.26 1.04
CA TYR A 33 -5.16 -4.68 0.97
C TYR A 33 -5.40 -5.88 1.87
N TYR A 34 -6.58 -5.92 2.48
CA TYR A 34 -7.12 -7.13 3.07
C TYR A 34 -8.09 -7.79 2.08
N ASN A 35 -8.25 -9.10 2.19
CA ASN A 35 -9.32 -9.85 1.57
C ASN A 35 -9.82 -10.84 2.61
N LYS A 36 -11.11 -10.77 2.95
CA LYS A 36 -11.74 -11.61 3.99
C LYS A 36 -10.97 -11.63 5.32
N GLY A 37 -10.43 -10.48 5.72
CA GLY A 37 -9.65 -10.32 6.97
C GLY A 37 -8.19 -10.78 6.89
N LYS A 38 -7.68 -11.18 5.72
CA LYS A 38 -6.28 -11.60 5.52
C LYS A 38 -5.55 -10.67 4.55
N LYS A 39 -4.23 -10.50 4.72
CA LYS A 39 -3.41 -9.70 3.80
C LYS A 39 -3.48 -10.25 2.38
N GLU A 40 -3.72 -9.39 1.40
CA GLU A 40 -3.83 -9.71 -0.02
C GLU A 40 -3.10 -8.66 -0.87
N GLY A 41 -2.48 -9.11 -1.96
CA GLY A 41 -1.75 -8.27 -2.90
C GLY A 41 -0.47 -7.68 -2.31
N THR A 42 -0.01 -6.58 -2.90
CA THR A 42 1.23 -5.92 -2.49
C THR A 42 1.05 -5.16 -1.17
N TRP A 43 1.84 -5.54 -0.18
CA TRP A 43 1.98 -4.83 1.09
C TRP A 43 3.28 -4.05 1.12
N LYS A 44 3.18 -2.77 1.41
CA LYS A 44 4.30 -1.84 1.45
C LYS A 44 4.49 -1.34 2.86
N SER A 45 5.72 -1.33 3.34
CA SER A 45 6.09 -0.75 4.64
C SER A 45 7.11 0.35 4.44
N TYR A 46 6.94 1.44 5.18
CA TYR A 46 7.69 2.68 5.03
C TYR A 46 8.38 3.02 6.36
N ASP A 47 9.50 3.74 6.28
CA ASP A 47 10.14 4.30 7.48
C ASP A 47 9.43 5.58 7.96
N THR A 48 9.89 6.13 9.09
CA THR A 48 9.35 7.38 9.66
C THR A 48 9.55 8.61 8.75
N ALA A 49 10.44 8.53 7.76
CA ALA A 49 10.67 9.55 6.74
C ALA A 49 9.80 9.34 5.47
N GLY A 50 9.02 8.26 5.42
CA GLY A 50 8.11 7.93 4.32
C GLY A 50 8.79 7.19 3.17
N LYS A 51 10.03 6.72 3.37
CA LYS A 51 10.76 5.93 2.37
C LYS A 51 10.28 4.48 2.43
N LEU A 52 9.98 3.89 1.28
CA LEU A 52 9.68 2.46 1.17
C LEU A 52 10.89 1.65 1.63
N ILE A 53 10.71 0.84 2.67
CA ILE A 53 11.75 -0.03 3.23
C ILE A 53 11.46 -1.51 2.98
N ASN A 54 10.21 -1.87 2.74
CA ASN A 54 9.84 -3.24 2.44
C ASN A 54 8.61 -3.29 1.51
N GLU A 55 8.63 -4.22 0.57
CA GLU A 55 7.51 -4.55 -0.30
C GLU A 55 7.39 -6.08 -0.34
N THR A 56 6.21 -6.60 -0.03
CA THR A 56 5.97 -8.04 0.02
C THR A 56 4.60 -8.33 -0.57
N GLU A 57 4.52 -9.29 -1.49
CA GLU A 57 3.25 -9.74 -2.03
C GLU A 57 2.63 -10.78 -1.09
N TYR A 58 1.33 -10.68 -0.83
CA TYR A 58 0.59 -11.62 0.01
C TYR A 58 -0.57 -12.23 -0.78
N ASN A 59 -0.78 -13.53 -0.61
CA ASN A 59 -1.97 -14.23 -1.10
C ASN A 59 -2.67 -14.91 0.08
N ASN A 60 -3.89 -14.47 0.39
CA ASN A 60 -4.71 -14.99 1.48
C ASN A 60 -3.98 -15.08 2.84
N GLY A 61 -3.15 -14.08 3.14
CA GLY A 61 -2.39 -13.97 4.39
C GLY A 61 -0.99 -14.59 4.37
N THR A 62 -0.61 -15.26 3.29
CA THR A 62 0.72 -15.87 3.15
C THR A 62 1.59 -15.00 2.24
N PRO A 63 2.82 -14.64 2.64
CA PRO A 63 3.75 -13.97 1.75
C PRO A 63 4.08 -14.90 0.58
N VAL A 64 3.97 -14.37 -0.64
CA VAL A 64 4.44 -15.02 -1.86
C VAL A 64 5.89 -14.60 -2.02
N ASP A 65 6.80 -15.56 -1.94
CA ASP A 65 8.25 -15.39 -2.12
C ASP A 65 8.66 -15.81 -3.53
#